data_AF-A0A964IEG4-F1
#
_entry.id   AF-A0A964IEG4-F1
#
_cell.length_a   1.000
_cell.length_b   1.000
_cell.length_c   1.000
_cell.angle_alpha   90.00
_cell.angle_beta   90.00
_cell.angle_gamma   90.00
#
_symmetry.space_group_name_H-M   'P 1'
#
loop_
_entity.id
_entity.type
_entity.pdbx_description
1 polymer ?
#
loop_
_entity_poly.entity_id
_entity_poly.type
_entity_poly.pdbx_seq_one_letter_code
_entity_poly.pdbx_strand_id
1 'polypeptide(L)'
;MNFWLALAGSVAVTFGSRLTGLLLRRELPPFWLAFLHFVPIAVFAALVTPSLAGERGEGELRAAAALVTALAAWRSRNLAVALAAGLATFWLARGLF
;
A
#
# COMPACT_ATOMS: atom_id res chain seq x y z
N MET A 1 -26.63 4.34 -10.76
CA MET A 1 -25.58 3.91 -11.69
C MET A 1 -25.54 2.39 -11.66
N ASN A 2 -25.90 1.70 -12.74
CA ASN A 2 -26.03 0.23 -12.72
C ASN A 2 -24.66 -0.43 -12.47
N PHE A 3 -24.60 -1.41 -11.56
CA PHE A 3 -23.40 -2.18 -11.22
C PHE A 3 -22.60 -2.61 -12.45
N TRP A 4 -23.29 -3.08 -13.50
CA TRP A 4 -22.70 -3.50 -14.76
C TRP A 4 -21.91 -2.40 -15.48
N LEU A 5 -22.37 -1.15 -15.41
CA LEU A 5 -21.65 -0.01 -16.01
C LEU A 5 -20.41 0.35 -15.20
N ALA A 6 -20.48 0.28 -13.86
CA ALA A 6 -19.33 0.51 -13.00
C ALA A 6 -18.26 -0.59 -13.19
N LEU A 7 -18.70 -1.85 -13.31
CA LEU A 7 -17.82 -2.98 -13.60
C LEU A 7 -17.18 -2.87 -14.98
N ALA A 8 -17.98 -2.59 -16.01
CA ALA A 8 -17.46 -2.42 -17.36
C ALA A 8 -16.46 -1.26 -17.43
N GLY A 9 -16.74 -0.15 -16.74
CA GLY A 9 -15.83 0.99 -16.64
C GLY A 9 -14.52 0.65 -15.93
N SER A 10 -14.56 -0.03 -14.78
CA SER A 10 -13.34 -0.41 -14.04
C SER A 10 -12.47 -1.41 -14.81
N VAL A 11 -13.09 -2.37 -15.49
CA VAL A 11 -12.42 -3.31 -16.40
C VAL A 11 -11.78 -2.55 -17.55
N ALA A 12 -12.52 -1.67 -18.23
CA ALA A 12 -12.03 -0.91 -19.37
C ALA A 12 -10.81 -0.06 -19.00
N VAL A 13 -10.83 0.64 -17.86
CA VAL A 13 -9.70 1.48 -17.41
C VAL A 13 -8.51 0.62 -16.98
N THR A 14 -8.74 -0.45 -16.22
CA THR A 14 -7.66 -1.30 -15.69
C THR A 14 -6.94 -2.08 -16.79
N PHE A 15 -7.71 -2.73 -17.66
CA PHE A 15 -7.13 -3.51 -18.76
C PHE A 15 -6.72 -2.63 -19.93
N GLY A 16 -7.48 -1.56 -20.23
CA GLY A 16 -7.15 -0.61 -21.29
C GLY A 16 -5.77 0.01 -21.06
N SER A 17 -5.50 0.57 -19.89
CA SER A 17 -4.19 1.15 -19.56
C SER A 17 -3.03 0.17 -19.70
N ARG A 18 -3.21 -1.09 -19.25
CA ARG A 18 -2.22 -2.17 -19.41
C ARG A 18 -2.02 -2.56 -20.86
N LEU A 19 -3.10 -2.68 -21.64
CA LEU A 19 -3.03 -3.02 -23.06
C LEU A 19 -2.31 -1.92 -23.83
N THR A 20 -2.63 -0.65 -23.57
CA THR A 20 -1.97 0.50 -24.18
C THR A 20 -0.46 0.46 -23.91
N GLY A 21 -0.04 0.20 -22.67
CA GLY A 21 1.38 0.04 -22.34
C GLY A 21 2.05 -1.12 -23.10
N LEU A 22 1.37 -2.26 -23.23
CA LEU A 22 1.89 -3.44 -23.93
C LEU A 22 1.96 -3.25 -25.47
N LEU A 23 0.97 -2.58 -26.05
CA LEU A 23 0.86 -2.33 -27.50
C LEU A 23 1.84 -1.24 -27.96
N LEU A 24 2.11 -0.23 -27.13
CA LEU A 24 2.94 0.91 -27.52
C LEU A 24 4.40 0.50 -27.76
N ARG A 25 4.87 -0.61 -27.16
CA ARG A 25 6.18 -1.27 -27.34
C ARG A 25 7.38 -0.29 -27.43
N ARG A 26 7.25 0.89 -26.85
CA ARG A 26 8.29 1.93 -26.88
C ARG A 26 9.17 1.79 -25.67
N GLU A 27 10.47 1.92 -25.91
CA GLU A 27 11.41 2.13 -24.82
C GLU A 27 11.11 3.48 -24.17
N LEU A 28 10.82 3.42 -22.87
CA LEU A 28 10.57 4.61 -22.07
C LEU A 28 11.91 5.33 -21.85
N PRO A 29 11.96 6.66 -21.98
CA PRO A 29 13.13 7.43 -21.61
C PRO A 29 13.59 7.12 -20.17
N PRO A 30 14.90 7.19 -19.87
CA PRO A 30 15.46 6.85 -18.56
C PRO A 30 14.78 7.58 -17.39
N PHE A 31 14.35 8.82 -17.62
CA PHE A 31 13.59 9.62 -16.65
C PHE A 31 12.28 8.93 -16.21
N TRP A 32 11.48 8.46 -17.17
CA TRP A 32 10.18 7.84 -16.87
C TRP A 32 10.34 6.48 -16.21
N LEU A 33 11.38 5.72 -16.59
CA LEU A 33 11.71 4.47 -15.91
C LEU A 33 12.09 4.72 -14.44
N ALA A 34 12.93 5.72 -14.18
CA ALA A 34 13.28 6.11 -12.82
C ALA A 34 12.05 6.58 -12.02
N PHE A 35 11.19 7.41 -12.62
CA PHE A 35 9.95 7.86 -11.97
C PHE A 35 9.01 6.70 -11.64
N LEU A 36 8.75 5.81 -12.61
CA LEU A 36 7.87 4.64 -12.43
C LEU A 36 8.41 3.66 -11.40
N HIS A 37 9.73 3.58 -11.20
CA HIS A 37 10.33 2.77 -10.14
C HIS A 37 9.95 3.25 -8.73
N PHE A 38 9.73 4.56 -8.54
CA PHE A 38 9.29 5.11 -7.25
C PHE A 38 7.78 5.01 -7.03
N VAL A 39 6.98 4.82 -8.09
CA VAL A 39 5.51 4.77 -7.99
C VAL A 39 5.03 3.70 -6.99
N PRO A 40 5.50 2.43 -7.02
CA PRO A 40 5.07 1.43 -6.05
C PRO A 40 5.31 1.87 -4.60
N ILE A 41 6.51 2.40 -4.32
CA ILE A 41 6.90 2.84 -2.97
C ILE A 41 6.03 4.01 -2.51
N ALA A 42 5.81 4.99 -3.39
CA ALA A 42 4.98 6.16 -3.12
C ALA A 42 3.51 5.78 -2.87
N VAL A 43 2.96 4.83 -3.65
CA VAL A 43 1.59 4.34 -3.48
C VAL A 43 1.45 3.63 -2.13
N PHE A 44 2.38 2.77 -1.74
CA PHE A 44 2.34 2.14 -0.41
C PHE A 44 2.39 3.17 0.71
N ALA A 45 3.27 4.17 0.63
CA ALA A 45 3.32 5.26 1.60
C ALA A 45 1.98 6.02 1.65
N ALA A 46 1.44 6.39 0.49
CA ALA A 46 0.17 7.11 0.38
C ALA A 46 -1.04 6.32 0.92
N LEU A 47 -1.00 4.99 0.87
CA LEU A 47 -2.03 4.13 1.49
C LEU A 47 -1.85 4.01 2.99
N VAL A 48 -0.60 3.82 3.46
CA VAL A 48 -0.31 3.57 4.87
C VAL A 48 -0.44 4.84 5.70
N THR A 49 0.08 5.99 5.25
CA THR A 49 0.08 7.24 6.03
C THR A 49 -1.32 7.68 6.52
N PRO A 50 -2.36 7.81 5.68
CA PRO A 50 -3.69 8.19 6.15
C PRO A 50 -4.32 7.10 7.04
N SER A 51 -3.96 5.83 6.83
CA SER A 51 -4.45 4.73 7.68
C SER A 51 -3.96 4.83 9.12
N LEU A 52 -2.84 5.52 9.38
CA LEU A 52 -2.27 5.70 10.72
C LEU A 52 -3.14 6.56 11.61
N ALA A 53 -3.87 7.55 11.08
CA ALA A 53 -4.73 8.41 11.88
C ALA A 53 -5.83 7.61 12.60
N GLY A 54 -6.30 6.53 11.98
CA GLY A 54 -7.40 5.71 12.47
C GLY A 54 -8.74 6.45 12.51
N GLU A 55 -9.82 5.70 12.70
CA GLU A 55 -11.19 6.27 12.70
C GLU A 55 -11.73 6.53 14.12
N ARG A 56 -11.08 5.98 15.15
CA ARG A 56 -11.61 5.91 16.53
C ARG A 56 -10.65 6.46 17.60
N GLY A 57 -9.76 7.38 17.22
CA GLY A 57 -8.72 7.89 18.13
C GLY A 57 -7.55 6.93 18.36
N GLU A 58 -7.46 5.83 17.60
CA GLU A 58 -6.39 4.83 17.70
C GLU A 58 -5.06 5.27 17.03
N GLY A 59 -4.88 6.57 16.78
CA GLY A 59 -3.78 7.08 15.95
C GLY A 59 -2.39 6.82 16.55
N GLU A 60 -2.25 7.05 17.86
CA GLU A 60 -1.01 6.79 18.59
C GLU A 60 -0.68 5.30 18.64
N LEU A 61 -1.69 4.44 18.88
CA LEU A 61 -1.53 2.98 18.88
C LEU A 61 -1.10 2.47 17.49
N ARG A 62 -1.74 2.96 16.42
CA ARG A 62 -1.39 2.61 15.04
C ARG A 62 0.01 3.07 14.66
N ALA A 63 0.41 4.28 15.07
CA ALA A 63 1.76 4.78 14.86
C ALA A 63 2.81 3.92 15.58
N ALA A 64 2.56 3.53 16.83
CA ALA A 64 3.42 2.62 17.58
C ALA A 64 3.53 1.25 16.90
N ALA A 65 2.41 0.66 16.48
CA ALA A 65 2.40 -0.61 15.74
C ALA A 65 3.15 -0.52 14.40
N ALA A 66 3.03 0.60 13.69
CA ALA A 66 3.77 0.86 12.45
C ALA A 66 5.29 0.95 12.69
N LEU A 67 5.72 1.60 13.77
CA LEU A 67 7.13 1.65 14.17
C LEU A 67 7.69 0.26 14.49
N VAL A 68 6.94 -0.54 15.25
CA VAL A 68 7.35 -1.93 15.56
C VAL A 68 7.43 -2.77 14.28
N THR A 69 6.45 -2.61 13.38
CA THR A 69 6.45 -3.28 12.07
C THR A 69 7.69 -2.91 11.26
N ALA A 70 8.03 -1.63 11.19
CA ALA A 70 9.20 -1.14 10.47
C ALA A 70 10.51 -1.68 11.07
N LEU A 71 10.63 -1.69 12.39
CA LEU A 71 11.80 -2.21 13.09
C LEU A 71 11.96 -3.73 12.87
N ALA A 72 10.86 -4.48 12.97
CA ALA A 72 10.84 -5.92 12.73
C ALA A 72 11.20 -6.26 11.28
N ALA A 73 10.68 -5.49 10.31
CA ALA A 73 11.03 -5.63 8.89
C ALA A 73 12.53 -5.36 8.66
N TRP A 74 13.07 -4.32 9.27
CA TRP A 74 14.50 -3.97 9.13
C TRP A 74 15.41 -5.04 9.72
N ARG A 75 15.08 -5.57 10.91
CA ARG A 75 15.91 -6.54 11.62
C ARG A 75 15.84 -7.95 11.05
N SER A 76 14.65 -8.40 10.68
CA SER A 76 14.42 -9.78 10.21
C SER A 76 14.58 -9.94 8.70
N ARG A 77 14.45 -8.84 7.93
CA ARG A 77 14.28 -8.86 6.46
C ARG A 77 13.19 -9.84 6.01
N ASN A 78 12.23 -10.14 6.88
CA ASN A 78 11.14 -11.08 6.65
C ASN A 78 9.79 -10.38 6.86
N LEU A 79 9.00 -10.32 5.78
CA LEU A 79 7.71 -9.66 5.78
C LEU A 79 6.69 -10.34 6.70
N ALA A 80 6.72 -11.67 6.82
CA ALA A 80 5.79 -12.39 7.69
C ALA A 80 6.02 -12.04 9.17
N VAL A 81 7.29 -11.92 9.58
CA VAL A 81 7.66 -11.51 10.95
C VAL A 81 7.23 -10.07 11.22
N ALA A 82 7.45 -9.17 10.27
CA ALA A 82 7.04 -7.77 10.40
C ALA A 82 5.51 -7.63 10.55
N LEU A 83 4.75 -8.33 9.69
CA LEU A 83 3.29 -8.36 9.75
C LEU A 83 2.79 -8.91 11.09
N ALA A 84 3.34 -10.05 11.53
CA ALA A 84 2.96 -10.66 12.80
C ALA A 84 3.27 -9.73 13.99
N ALA A 85 4.44 -9.08 14.00
CA ALA A 85 4.84 -8.16 15.06
C ALA A 85 3.95 -6.91 15.12
N GLY A 86 3.62 -6.32 13.98
CA GLY A 86 2.71 -5.19 13.88
C GLY A 86 1.30 -5.52 14.35
N LEU A 87 0.75 -6.64 13.87
CA LEU A 87 -0.58 -7.11 14.25
C LEU A 87 -0.64 -7.43 15.75
N ALA A 88 0.34 -8.15 16.28
CA ALA A 88 0.42 -8.47 17.69
C ALA A 88 0.50 -7.19 18.55
N THR A 89 1.33 -6.22 18.15
CA THR A 89 1.47 -4.94 18.87
C THR A 89 0.15 -4.17 18.89
N PHE A 90 -0.51 -4.06 17.73
CA PHE A 90 -1.80 -3.38 17.64
C PHE A 90 -2.89 -4.07 18.48
N TRP A 91 -2.98 -5.40 18.41
CA TRP A 91 -3.98 -6.18 19.16
C TRP A 91 -3.74 -6.11 20.66
N LEU A 92 -2.49 -6.21 21.12
CA LEU A 92 -2.16 -6.09 22.53
C LEU A 92 -2.46 -4.67 23.03
N ALA A 93 -2.07 -3.65 22.28
CA ALA A 93 -2.36 -2.26 22.64
C ALA A 93 -3.86 -1.98 22.67
N ARG A 94 -4.63 -2.51 21.72
CA ARG A 94 -6.10 -2.35 21.68
C ARG A 94 -6.84 -3.22 22.70
N GLY A 95 -6.27 -4.36 23.12
CA GLY A 95 -6.87 -5.20 24.16
C GLY A 95 -6.65 -4.66 25.57
N LEU A 96 -5.64 -3.79 25.75
CA LEU A 96 -5.29 -3.17 27.02
C LEU A 96 -6.00 -1.83 27.29
N PHE A 97 -6.59 -1.19 26.26
CA PHE A 97 -7.28 0.10 26.32
C PHE A 97 -8.71 0.00 25.76
#